data_AF-A0A820AC07-F1
#
_entry.id   AF-A0A820AC07-F1
#
_cell.length_a   1.000
_cell.length_b   1.000
_cell.length_c   1.000
_cell.angle_alpha   90.00
_cell.angle_beta   90.00
_cell.angle_gamma   90.00
#
_symmetry.space_group_name_H-M   'P 1'
#
loop_
_entity.id
_entity.type
_entity.pdbx_description
1 polymer ?
#
loop_
_entity_poly.entity_id
_entity_poly.type
_entity_poly.pdbx_seq_one_letter_code
_entity_poly.pdbx_strand_id
1 'polypeptide(L)'
;FLCHSIELIPYIHTAARHTYDSGLSVVLHLYYFYPENDEAYIYSNQYFFGSNMFVSPISQPVNTTTGLVENWPIWFPSDSQWVNFFTGDLSSSSKTKSFTLDEMPVYAKVGSIIPLLSQPKSSRERIGRAQRIPETLLLYTLIGGSSKGSGYVYEDDGITIEYQDSSRATNAVTYFNYTVSDNTLQFSVSAASSLFSTFPLTRTYEIHLRGVFPATSVLLNGVTIPFEPFNELIHGQDGTTNGYTYDGSKLSIIIYIRQSISTLQSFEIQIELLDSITHPLLVKVPTSFVGLLARCQSAKARVEYEWDVNSYR
;
A
#
# COMPACT_ATOMS: atom_id res chain seq x y z
N PHE A 1 -0.38 14.02 -5.23
CA PHE A 1 0.25 14.01 -3.89
C PHE A 1 -0.70 14.25 -2.73
N LEU A 2 -1.37 15.41 -2.60
CA LEU A 2 -2.16 15.77 -1.39
C LEU A 2 -3.23 14.74 -0.97
N CYS A 3 -3.90 14.09 -1.94
CA CYS A 3 -4.93 13.08 -1.64
C CYS A 3 -4.32 11.80 -1.02
N HIS A 4 -3.14 11.38 -1.49
CA HIS A 4 -2.41 10.23 -0.93
C HIS A 4 -1.80 10.56 0.45
N SER A 5 -1.45 11.82 0.70
CA SER A 5 -0.94 12.27 2.01
C SER A 5 -1.94 12.03 3.13
N ILE A 6 -3.24 12.20 2.88
CA ILE A 6 -4.30 11.94 3.85
C ILE A 6 -4.52 10.44 4.03
N GLU A 7 -4.45 9.65 2.97
CA GLU A 7 -4.59 8.19 3.04
C GLU A 7 -3.50 7.54 3.90
N LEU A 8 -2.29 8.09 3.90
CA LEU A 8 -1.15 7.57 4.65
C LEU A 8 -1.21 7.82 6.17
N ILE A 9 -2.23 8.51 6.68
CA ILE A 9 -2.28 8.89 8.10
C ILE A 9 -2.14 7.69 9.06
N PRO A 10 -2.81 6.54 8.88
CA PRO A 10 -2.63 5.39 9.77
C PRO A 10 -1.17 4.88 9.76
N TYR A 11 -0.54 4.84 8.59
CA TYR A 11 0.88 4.48 8.47
C TYR A 11 1.79 5.50 9.17
N ILE A 12 1.58 6.80 8.94
CA ILE A 12 2.38 7.88 9.53
C ILE A 12 2.23 7.89 11.05
N HIS A 13 1.01 7.72 11.56
CA HIS A 13 0.73 7.67 12.99
C HIS A 13 1.43 6.47 13.65
N THR A 14 1.39 5.31 12.99
CA THR A 14 2.12 4.12 13.43
C THR A 14 3.64 4.36 13.44
N ALA A 15 4.19 5.00 12.41
CA ALA A 15 5.61 5.36 12.35
C ALA A 15 6.00 6.40 13.42
N ALA A 16 5.13 7.36 13.72
CA ALA A 16 5.32 8.34 14.79
C ALA A 16 5.34 7.66 16.16
N ARG A 17 4.46 6.68 16.40
CA ARG A 17 4.51 5.87 17.62
C ARG A 17 5.84 5.10 17.73
N HIS A 18 6.27 4.44 16.65
CA HIS A 18 7.57 3.77 16.63
C HIS A 18 8.72 4.74 16.92
N THR A 19 8.65 5.98 16.42
CA THR A 19 9.62 7.03 16.72
C THR A 19 9.63 7.39 18.21
N TYR A 20 8.46 7.51 18.82
CA TYR A 20 8.33 7.76 20.26
C TYR A 20 8.97 6.64 21.10
N ASP A 21 8.71 5.38 20.75
CA ASP A 21 9.20 4.23 21.52
C ASP A 21 10.70 3.95 21.33
N SER A 22 11.23 4.14 20.12
CA SER A 22 12.61 3.76 19.77
C SER A 22 13.60 4.93 19.70
N GLY A 23 13.11 6.16 19.56
CA GLY A 23 13.92 7.34 19.25
C GLY A 23 14.37 7.43 17.78
N LEU A 24 14.05 6.45 16.93
CA LEU A 24 14.39 6.49 15.50
C LEU A 24 13.37 7.33 14.73
N SER A 25 13.87 8.35 14.01
CA SER A 25 13.04 9.24 13.17
C SER A 25 12.17 8.49 12.17
N VAL A 26 11.02 9.07 11.81
CA VAL A 26 10.17 8.60 10.70
C VAL A 26 10.91 8.65 9.36
N VAL A 27 11.81 9.62 9.19
CA VAL A 27 12.65 9.77 8.00
C VAL A 27 14.08 9.41 8.36
N LEU A 28 14.60 8.35 7.72
CA LEU A 28 15.94 7.83 7.97
C LEU A 28 16.73 7.73 6.67
N HIS A 29 18.04 8.01 6.73
CA HIS A 29 18.91 7.77 5.60
C HIS A 29 19.10 6.26 5.37
N LEU A 30 19.52 5.87 4.16
CA LEU A 30 19.65 4.47 3.76
C LEU A 30 20.55 3.62 4.68
N TYR A 31 21.66 4.19 5.13
CA TYR A 31 22.64 3.49 5.96
C TYR A 31 22.11 3.04 7.32
N TYR A 32 20.96 3.54 7.79
CA TYR A 32 20.34 3.06 9.02
C TYR A 32 19.90 1.59 8.91
N PHE A 33 19.48 1.17 7.71
CA PHE A 33 19.06 -0.22 7.46
C PHE A 33 20.12 -1.02 6.72
N TYR A 34 21.03 -0.34 6.01
CA TYR A 34 22.09 -0.96 5.20
C TYR A 34 23.47 -0.35 5.52
N PRO A 35 23.96 -0.49 6.77
CA PRO A 35 25.21 0.15 7.19
C PRO A 35 26.47 -0.46 6.53
N GLU A 36 26.39 -1.72 6.09
CA GLU A 36 27.51 -2.42 5.44
C GLU A 36 27.58 -2.19 3.93
N ASN A 37 26.63 -1.42 3.36
CA ASN A 37 26.59 -1.09 1.95
C ASN A 37 27.10 0.34 1.72
N ASP A 38 28.30 0.49 1.17
CA ASP A 38 28.89 1.80 0.84
C ASP A 38 27.94 2.69 0.01
N GLU A 39 27.17 2.06 -0.88
CA GLU A 39 26.19 2.74 -1.72
C GLU A 39 25.11 3.48 -0.90
N ALA A 40 24.73 2.96 0.27
CA ALA A 40 23.76 3.60 1.16
C ALA A 40 24.25 4.94 1.73
N TYR A 41 25.56 5.21 1.67
CA TYR A 41 26.17 6.49 2.02
C TYR A 41 26.33 7.43 0.81
N ILE A 42 26.33 6.87 -0.40
CA ILE A 42 26.51 7.62 -1.66
C ILE A 42 25.18 8.18 -2.17
N TYR A 43 24.10 7.40 -2.09
CA TYR A 43 22.78 7.79 -2.57
C TYR A 43 22.05 8.68 -1.56
N SER A 44 22.33 9.99 -1.60
CA SER A 44 21.79 10.98 -0.65
C SER A 44 20.37 11.47 -0.95
N ASN A 45 19.90 11.34 -2.19
CA ASN A 45 18.54 11.73 -2.60
C ASN A 45 17.53 10.58 -2.47
N GLN A 46 17.70 9.74 -1.46
CA GLN A 46 16.84 8.62 -1.12
C GLN A 46 16.80 8.46 0.40
N TYR A 47 15.61 8.22 0.95
CA TYR A 47 15.44 7.99 2.37
C TYR A 47 14.34 6.97 2.64
N PHE A 48 14.45 6.28 3.78
CA PHE A 48 13.37 5.49 4.34
C PHE A 48 12.32 6.39 4.97
N PHE A 49 11.05 6.09 4.68
CA PHE A 49 9.88 6.72 5.26
C PHE A 49 9.11 5.67 6.05
N GLY A 50 9.23 5.72 7.37
CA GLY A 50 8.88 4.62 8.27
C GLY A 50 9.76 3.40 8.01
N SER A 51 9.26 2.23 8.39
CA SER A 51 10.03 0.97 8.34
C SER A 51 9.96 0.23 7.00
N ASN A 52 8.99 0.56 6.15
CA ASN A 52 8.61 -0.31 5.03
C ASN A 52 8.72 0.34 3.66
N MET A 53 8.91 1.66 3.59
CA MET A 53 9.00 2.40 2.33
C MET A 53 10.30 3.18 2.24
N PHE A 54 10.82 3.33 1.04
CA PHE A 54 11.76 4.38 0.73
C PHE A 54 11.21 5.28 -0.37
N VAL A 55 11.64 6.54 -0.32
CA VAL A 55 11.25 7.60 -1.25
C VAL A 55 12.52 8.15 -1.89
N SER A 56 12.47 8.40 -3.19
CA SER A 56 13.54 9.10 -3.90
C SER A 56 12.98 10.37 -4.54
N PRO A 57 12.98 11.51 -3.81
CA PRO A 57 12.40 12.74 -4.33
C PRO A 57 13.19 13.29 -5.51
N ILE A 58 12.49 13.62 -6.58
CA ILE A 58 13.09 14.19 -7.77
C ILE A 58 13.43 15.65 -7.52
N SER A 59 14.71 16.00 -7.64
CA SER A 59 15.23 17.35 -7.41
C SER A 59 15.96 17.94 -8.63
N GLN A 60 15.74 17.36 -9.80
CA GLN A 60 16.27 17.84 -11.08
C GLN A 60 15.18 18.47 -11.95
N PRO A 61 15.51 19.52 -12.73
CA PRO A 61 14.58 20.07 -13.69
C PRO A 61 14.29 19.07 -14.81
N VAL A 62 13.09 19.15 -15.37
CA VAL A 62 12.75 18.38 -16.58
C VAL A 62 13.52 18.87 -17.79
N ASN A 63 13.80 17.96 -18.71
CA ASN A 63 14.27 18.29 -20.04
C ASN A 63 13.17 19.07 -20.78
N THR A 64 13.52 20.24 -21.33
CA THR A 64 12.55 21.14 -21.99
C THR A 64 11.95 20.58 -23.28
N THR A 65 12.60 19.59 -23.89
CA THR A 65 12.12 18.93 -25.11
C THR A 65 11.22 17.75 -24.79
N THR A 66 11.61 16.92 -23.81
CA THR A 66 10.87 15.68 -23.50
C THR A 66 9.85 15.84 -22.38
N GLY A 67 9.95 16.90 -21.57
CA GLY A 67 9.09 17.12 -20.39
C GLY A 67 9.38 16.16 -19.23
N LEU A 68 10.45 15.36 -19.33
CA LEU A 68 10.80 14.33 -18.33
C LEU A 68 12.05 14.71 -17.56
N VAL A 69 12.12 14.27 -16.31
CA VAL A 69 13.41 14.11 -15.64
C VAL A 69 14.02 12.81 -16.16
N GLU A 70 15.20 12.90 -16.75
CA GLU A 70 15.86 11.78 -17.41
C GLU A 70 16.99 11.24 -16.52
N ASN A 71 17.20 9.92 -16.60
CA ASN A 71 18.31 9.25 -15.91
C ASN A 71 18.35 9.43 -14.38
N TRP A 72 17.20 9.58 -13.72
CA TRP A 72 17.15 9.73 -12.27
C TRP A 72 17.62 8.43 -11.58
N PRO A 73 18.69 8.48 -10.76
CA PRO A 73 19.28 7.28 -10.17
C PRO A 73 18.51 6.83 -8.94
N ILE A 74 18.16 5.55 -8.88
CA ILE A 74 17.50 4.93 -7.73
C ILE A 74 18.32 3.72 -7.32
N TRP A 75 18.66 3.66 -6.04
CA TRP A 75 19.38 2.53 -5.48
C TRP A 75 18.43 1.52 -4.84
N PHE A 76 18.72 0.25 -5.04
CA PHE A 76 18.07 -0.86 -4.38
C PHE A 76 19.13 -1.79 -3.77
N PRO A 77 18.99 -2.20 -2.51
CA PRO A 77 19.84 -3.21 -1.91
C PRO A 77 19.72 -4.55 -2.67
N SER A 78 20.86 -5.16 -2.99
CA SER A 78 20.96 -6.33 -3.87
C SER A 78 20.31 -7.61 -3.31
N ASP A 79 20.13 -7.69 -2.00
CA ASP A 79 19.54 -8.81 -1.27
C ASP A 79 18.02 -8.68 -1.07
N SER A 80 17.39 -7.67 -1.67
CA SER A 80 16.00 -7.32 -1.40
C SER A 80 15.22 -6.97 -2.66
N GLN A 81 13.91 -7.25 -2.61
CA GLN A 81 12.97 -6.87 -3.66
C GLN A 81 12.02 -5.78 -3.14
N TRP A 82 11.71 -4.87 -4.05
CA TRP A 82 10.92 -3.69 -3.78
C TRP A 82 9.84 -3.54 -4.84
N VAL A 83 8.68 -3.06 -4.42
CA VAL A 83 7.53 -2.81 -5.28
C VAL A 83 7.30 -1.31 -5.33
N ASN A 84 7.18 -0.74 -6.53
CA ASN A 84 6.74 0.63 -6.68
C ASN A 84 5.32 0.77 -6.12
N PHE A 85 5.14 1.67 -5.15
CA PHE A 85 3.91 1.77 -4.36
C PHE A 85 2.67 2.06 -5.23
N PHE A 86 2.81 2.87 -6.28
CA PHE A 86 1.70 3.30 -7.13
C PHE A 86 1.42 2.30 -8.27
N THR A 87 2.47 1.91 -8.99
CA THR A 87 2.34 1.09 -10.21
C THR A 87 2.29 -0.41 -9.90
N GLY A 88 2.90 -0.86 -8.81
CA GLY A 88 3.10 -2.28 -8.52
C GLY A 88 4.35 -2.87 -9.18
N ASP A 89 5.14 -2.08 -9.90
CA ASP A 89 6.35 -2.54 -10.58
C ASP A 89 7.40 -3.06 -9.60
N LEU A 90 7.84 -4.30 -9.80
CA LEU A 90 8.95 -4.88 -9.05
C LEU A 90 10.30 -4.26 -9.46
N SER A 91 11.19 -4.15 -8.50
CA SER A 91 12.56 -3.65 -8.64
C SER A 91 13.47 -4.38 -7.66
N SER A 92 14.61 -4.86 -8.14
CA SER A 92 15.58 -5.63 -7.34
C SER A 92 17.03 -5.21 -7.60
N SER A 93 17.25 -4.17 -8.39
CA SER A 93 18.58 -3.68 -8.73
C SER A 93 18.53 -2.19 -8.98
N SER A 94 19.58 -1.51 -8.52
CA SER A 94 19.83 -0.09 -8.79
C SER A 94 19.77 0.20 -10.29
N LYS A 95 19.11 1.30 -10.64
CA LYS A 95 18.86 1.68 -12.04
C LYS A 95 18.61 3.17 -12.16
N THR A 96 18.75 3.68 -13.37
CA THR A 96 18.22 4.99 -13.74
C THR A 96 16.85 4.84 -14.39
N LYS A 97 15.92 5.76 -14.09
CA LYS A 97 14.59 5.78 -14.72
C LYS A 97 14.19 7.23 -15.02
N SER A 98 13.36 7.42 -16.04
CA SER A 98 12.76 8.71 -16.34
C SER A 98 11.40 8.87 -15.66
N PHE A 99 11.08 10.10 -15.26
CA PHE A 99 9.86 10.42 -14.52
C PHE A 99 9.21 11.70 -15.05
N THR A 100 7.89 11.78 -14.97
CA THR A 100 7.14 13.03 -15.22
C THR A 100 7.12 13.90 -13.96
N LEU A 101 6.64 15.15 -14.06
CA LEU A 101 6.48 16.06 -12.93
C LEU A 101 5.48 15.57 -11.87
N ASP A 102 4.52 14.73 -12.27
CA ASP A 102 3.46 14.22 -11.40
C ASP A 102 3.83 12.90 -10.71
N GLU A 103 4.98 12.32 -11.05
CA GLU A 103 5.47 11.08 -10.49
C GLU A 103 6.45 11.35 -9.32
N MET A 104 6.32 10.54 -8.26
CA MET A 104 7.32 10.47 -7.20
C MET A 104 7.73 9.00 -7.05
N PRO A 105 9.01 8.66 -7.18
CA PRO A 105 9.49 7.32 -6.93
C PRO A 105 9.31 6.97 -5.44
N VAL A 106 8.33 6.11 -5.16
CA VAL A 106 8.08 5.53 -3.83
C VAL A 106 8.05 4.02 -3.99
N TYR A 107 8.85 3.33 -3.19
CA TYR A 107 8.95 1.88 -3.21
C TYR A 107 8.73 1.33 -1.81
N ALA A 108 7.94 0.28 -1.70
CA ALA A 108 7.79 -0.47 -0.47
C ALA A 108 8.47 -1.82 -0.58
N LYS A 109 8.91 -2.35 0.56
CA LYS A 109 9.50 -3.68 0.62
C LYS A 109 8.45 -4.71 0.23
N VAL A 110 8.81 -5.68 -0.62
CA VAL A 110 7.95 -6.82 -0.94
C VAL A 110 7.48 -7.49 0.36
N GLY A 111 6.19 -7.81 0.45
CA GLY A 111 5.58 -8.36 1.66
C GLY A 111 4.98 -7.34 2.63
N SER A 112 5.11 -6.04 2.35
CA SER A 112 4.52 -5.02 3.20
C SER A 112 3.00 -4.98 3.08
N ILE A 113 2.33 -4.90 4.25
CA ILE A 113 0.92 -4.53 4.36
C ILE A 113 0.86 -3.12 4.96
N ILE A 114 0.44 -2.14 4.17
CA ILE A 114 0.45 -0.72 4.54
C ILE A 114 -0.99 -0.29 4.92
N PRO A 115 -1.24 0.09 6.18
CA PRO A 115 -2.55 0.59 6.60
C PRO A 115 -2.78 2.01 6.08
N LEU A 116 -3.92 2.23 5.44
CA LEU A 116 -4.32 3.49 4.82
C LEU A 116 -5.77 3.83 5.21
N LEU A 117 -6.16 5.09 5.04
CA LEU A 117 -7.58 5.44 4.98
C LEU A 117 -8.16 4.99 3.63
N SER A 118 -9.35 4.40 3.66
CA SER A 118 -10.11 4.12 2.43
C SER A 118 -10.44 5.41 1.67
N GLN A 119 -10.73 5.32 0.37
CA GLN A 119 -11.15 6.48 -0.40
C GLN A 119 -12.47 7.06 0.16
N PRO A 120 -12.60 8.40 0.29
CA PRO A 120 -13.83 9.04 0.76
C PRO A 120 -14.93 8.88 -0.28
N LYS A 121 -16.15 8.54 0.14
CA LYS A 121 -17.30 8.37 -0.76
C LYS A 121 -17.92 9.70 -1.18
N SER A 122 -17.65 10.77 -0.42
CA SER A 122 -18.14 12.11 -0.72
C SER A 122 -17.14 13.19 -0.32
N SER A 123 -17.32 14.40 -0.87
CA SER A 123 -16.54 15.58 -0.47
C SER A 123 -16.74 15.94 1.01
N ARG A 124 -17.92 15.67 1.57
CA ARG A 124 -18.20 15.89 3.01
C ARG A 124 -17.41 14.95 3.89
N GLU A 125 -17.31 13.68 3.50
CA GLU A 125 -16.53 12.69 4.24
C GLU A 125 -15.07 13.08 4.34
N ARG A 126 -14.50 13.84 3.41
CA ARG A 126 -13.09 14.28 3.46
C ARG A 126 -12.73 15.12 4.68
N ILE A 127 -13.68 15.86 5.23
CA ILE A 127 -13.41 16.82 6.30
C ILE A 127 -13.19 16.09 7.62
N GLY A 128 -12.02 16.30 8.24
CA GLY A 128 -11.71 15.78 9.58
C GLY A 128 -11.33 14.30 9.65
N ARG A 129 -11.24 13.56 8.53
CA ARG A 129 -10.81 12.14 8.54
C ARG A 129 -9.43 11.94 9.13
N ALA A 130 -8.55 12.92 8.94
CA ALA A 130 -7.20 12.92 9.47
C ALA A 130 -7.13 12.87 11.01
N GLN A 131 -8.22 13.25 11.69
CA GLN A 131 -8.27 13.39 13.15
C GLN A 131 -9.08 12.27 13.80
N ARG A 132 -9.52 11.26 13.04
CA ARG A 132 -10.42 10.21 13.52
C ARG A 132 -9.88 8.85 13.17
N ILE A 133 -10.14 7.90 14.05
CA ILE A 133 -9.94 6.48 13.80
C ILE A 133 -10.85 6.06 12.63
N PRO A 134 -10.32 5.37 11.61
CA PRO A 134 -11.13 4.96 10.47
C PRO A 134 -12.18 3.90 10.85
N GLU A 135 -13.41 4.12 10.40
CA GLU A 135 -14.48 3.10 10.42
C GLU A 135 -14.22 1.99 9.38
N THR A 136 -13.57 2.36 8.27
CA THR A 136 -13.07 1.43 7.24
C THR A 136 -11.56 1.55 7.13
N LEU A 137 -10.85 0.47 7.45
CA LEU A 137 -9.40 0.42 7.31
C LEU A 137 -9.02 -0.20 5.95
N LEU A 138 -8.22 0.52 5.16
CA LEU A 138 -7.65 -0.01 3.92
C LEU A 138 -6.30 -0.67 4.21
N LEU A 139 -6.14 -1.93 3.82
CA LEU A 139 -4.90 -2.69 3.94
C LEU A 139 -4.30 -2.90 2.55
N TYR A 140 -3.35 -2.04 2.19
CA TYR A 140 -2.69 -2.07 0.90
C TYR A 140 -1.49 -3.02 0.93
N THR A 141 -1.64 -4.18 0.30
CA THR A 141 -0.71 -5.31 0.42
C THR A 141 0.09 -5.49 -0.86
N LEU A 142 1.41 -5.43 -0.74
CA LEU A 142 2.34 -5.54 -1.88
C LEU A 142 2.98 -6.93 -1.88
N ILE A 143 2.33 -7.89 -2.56
CA ILE A 143 2.70 -9.31 -2.52
C ILE A 143 4.05 -9.55 -3.20
N GLY A 144 4.22 -9.04 -4.42
CA GLY A 144 5.50 -9.04 -5.13
C GLY A 144 6.19 -10.40 -5.25
N GLY A 145 5.44 -11.51 -5.23
CA GLY A 145 5.97 -12.86 -5.25
C GLY A 145 6.44 -13.44 -3.92
N SER A 146 6.33 -12.70 -2.81
CA SER A 146 6.63 -13.24 -1.48
C SER A 146 5.51 -14.14 -0.98
N SER A 147 5.89 -15.31 -0.44
CA SER A 147 4.94 -16.24 0.18
C SER A 147 4.50 -15.84 1.58
N LYS A 148 5.02 -14.73 2.12
CA LYS A 148 4.62 -14.17 3.41
C LYS A 148 4.71 -12.66 3.45
N GLY A 149 3.88 -12.04 4.26
CA GLY A 149 4.00 -10.63 4.56
C GLY A 149 3.21 -10.25 5.80
N SER A 150 3.48 -9.05 6.29
CA SER A 150 2.94 -8.58 7.56
C SER A 150 2.88 -7.05 7.61
N GLY A 151 2.05 -6.56 8.52
CA GLY A 151 1.96 -5.16 8.89
C GLY A 151 1.20 -5.02 10.20
N TYR A 152 1.17 -3.81 10.73
CA TYR A 152 0.37 -3.48 11.89
C TYR A 152 -0.05 -2.01 11.84
N VAL A 153 -1.08 -1.67 12.61
CA VAL A 153 -1.49 -0.29 12.83
C VAL A 153 -1.57 -0.04 14.33
N TYR A 154 -1.07 1.12 14.75
CA TYR A 154 -1.22 1.66 16.10
C TYR A 154 -2.25 2.79 16.10
N GLU A 155 -3.21 2.72 17.01
CA GLU A 155 -4.31 3.66 17.15
C GLU A 155 -4.47 4.06 18.62
N ASP A 156 -4.62 5.35 18.90
CA ASP A 156 -5.01 5.90 20.20
C ASP A 156 -6.04 7.01 19.99
N ASP A 157 -6.36 7.79 21.03
CA ASP A 157 -7.36 8.85 20.92
C ASP A 157 -6.90 10.07 20.10
N GLY A 158 -5.61 10.16 19.75
CA GLY A 158 -5.00 11.23 18.97
C GLY A 158 -5.06 12.63 19.60
N ILE A 159 -5.50 12.76 20.86
CA ILE A 159 -5.80 14.05 21.50
C ILE A 159 -5.07 14.17 22.85
N THR A 160 -5.08 13.13 23.66
CA THR A 160 -4.57 13.19 25.03
C THR A 160 -3.15 12.64 25.13
N ILE A 161 -2.53 12.83 26.30
CA ILE A 161 -1.25 12.20 26.63
C ILE A 161 -1.43 10.86 27.37
N GLU A 162 -2.65 10.31 27.42
CA GLU A 162 -2.93 9.06 28.15
C GLU A 162 -2.13 7.87 27.59
N TYR A 163 -1.67 7.92 26.34
CA TYR A 163 -0.78 6.91 25.75
C TYR A 163 0.54 6.69 26.52
N GLN A 164 0.93 7.63 27.39
CA GLN A 164 2.11 7.54 28.25
C GLN A 164 1.85 6.72 29.53
N ASP A 165 0.59 6.56 29.93
CA ASP A 165 0.21 5.82 31.12
C ASP A 165 0.03 4.33 30.80
N SER A 166 1.07 3.56 31.08
CA SER A 166 1.08 2.10 30.91
C SER A 166 0.11 1.34 31.83
N SER A 167 -0.52 2.00 32.81
CA SER A 167 -1.47 1.35 33.74
C SER A 167 -2.89 1.22 33.17
N ARG A 168 -3.17 1.87 32.03
CA ARG A 168 -4.49 1.88 31.38
C ARG A 168 -4.37 1.46 29.92
N ALA A 169 -5.43 0.86 29.40
CA ALA A 169 -5.56 0.62 27.96
C ALA A 169 -5.93 1.94 27.26
N THR A 170 -4.94 2.58 26.64
CA THR A 170 -5.05 3.93 26.04
C THR A 170 -4.77 3.93 24.54
N ASN A 171 -4.42 2.77 24.00
CA ASN A 171 -4.17 2.53 22.59
C ASN A 171 -4.62 1.12 22.21
N ALA A 172 -4.60 0.83 20.92
CA ALA A 172 -4.87 -0.48 20.35
C ALA A 172 -3.88 -0.73 19.20
N VAL A 173 -3.34 -1.94 19.15
CA VAL A 173 -2.53 -2.42 18.03
C VAL A 173 -3.27 -3.56 17.35
N THR A 174 -3.42 -3.47 16.03
CA THR A 174 -3.98 -4.54 15.19
C THR A 174 -2.91 -5.03 14.22
N TYR A 175 -2.67 -6.34 14.19
CA TYR A 175 -1.70 -6.98 13.29
C TYR A 175 -2.40 -7.60 12.09
N PHE A 176 -1.72 -7.58 10.96
CA PHE A 176 -2.17 -8.16 9.70
C PHE A 176 -1.07 -9.03 9.13
N ASN A 177 -1.43 -10.19 8.59
CA ASN A 177 -0.46 -11.10 8.00
C ASN A 177 -1.05 -11.80 6.79
N TYR A 178 -0.20 -12.20 5.85
CA TYR A 178 -0.59 -13.17 4.85
C TYR A 178 0.47 -14.25 4.67
N THR A 179 0.03 -15.42 4.23
CA THR A 179 0.89 -16.51 3.74
C THR A 179 0.33 -17.07 2.44
N VAL A 180 1.19 -17.65 1.60
CA VAL A 180 0.78 -18.28 0.34
C VAL A 180 1.39 -19.67 0.23
N SER A 181 0.55 -20.67 -0.06
CA SER A 181 0.94 -22.06 -0.34
C SER A 181 0.09 -22.58 -1.50
N ASP A 182 0.71 -23.21 -2.51
CA ASP A 182 0.02 -23.89 -3.61
C ASP A 182 -1.13 -23.09 -4.26
N ASN A 183 -0.89 -21.79 -4.49
CA ASN A 183 -1.84 -20.78 -5.03
C ASN A 183 -2.97 -20.36 -4.09
N THR A 184 -3.03 -20.90 -2.88
CA THR A 184 -3.92 -20.42 -1.82
C THR A 184 -3.22 -19.32 -1.02
N LEU A 185 -3.77 -18.11 -1.02
CA LEU A 185 -3.36 -17.02 -0.16
C LEU A 185 -4.27 -16.95 1.07
N GLN A 186 -3.69 -17.05 2.25
CA GLN A 186 -4.36 -16.88 3.53
C GLN A 186 -4.01 -15.50 4.08
N PHE A 187 -5.01 -14.63 4.22
CA PHE A 187 -4.87 -13.30 4.82
C PHE A 187 -5.57 -13.28 6.18
N SER A 188 -4.94 -12.71 7.19
CA SER A 188 -5.45 -12.67 8.56
C SER A 188 -5.35 -11.26 9.14
N VAL A 189 -6.34 -10.91 9.95
CA VAL A 189 -6.34 -9.72 10.80
C VAL A 189 -6.55 -10.18 12.23
N SER A 190 -5.65 -9.79 13.14
CA SER A 190 -5.75 -10.15 14.55
C SER A 190 -6.89 -9.40 15.25
N ALA A 191 -7.31 -9.89 16.40
CA ALA A 191 -7.99 -9.03 17.37
C ALA A 191 -7.06 -7.86 17.74
N ALA A 192 -7.66 -6.71 18.04
CA ALA A 192 -6.96 -5.57 18.62
C ALA A 192 -6.41 -5.95 20.00
N SER A 193 -5.19 -5.50 20.31
CA SER A 193 -4.51 -5.82 21.58
C SER A 193 -5.27 -5.32 22.82
N SER A 194 -6.06 -4.26 22.65
CA SER A 194 -6.71 -3.51 23.72
C SER A 194 -7.80 -2.61 23.14
N LEU A 195 -8.62 -2.04 24.01
CA LEU A 195 -9.65 -1.05 23.67
C LEU A 195 -9.41 0.22 24.48
N PHE A 196 -9.80 1.37 23.91
CA PHE A 196 -9.88 2.65 24.60
C PHE A 196 -11.19 3.35 24.20
N SER A 197 -11.50 4.47 24.84
CA SER A 197 -12.83 5.10 24.83
C SER A 197 -13.40 5.39 23.44
N THR A 198 -12.56 5.81 22.49
CA THR A 198 -12.97 6.18 21.12
C THR A 198 -12.67 5.09 20.09
N PHE A 199 -12.11 3.95 20.51
CA PHE A 199 -11.79 2.85 19.60
C PHE A 199 -13.07 2.11 19.16
N PRO A 200 -13.24 1.85 17.86
CA PRO A 200 -14.46 1.19 17.36
C PRO A 200 -14.52 -0.28 17.82
N LEU A 201 -15.67 -0.69 18.36
CA LEU A 201 -15.94 -2.09 18.73
C LEU A 201 -16.12 -3.00 17.51
N THR A 202 -16.51 -2.42 16.38
CA THR A 202 -16.61 -3.10 15.08
C THR A 202 -16.11 -2.17 13.98
N ARG A 203 -15.50 -2.73 12.93
CA ARG A 203 -15.06 -1.94 11.75
C ARG A 203 -15.15 -2.75 10.47
N THR A 204 -15.13 -2.03 9.35
CA THR A 204 -15.09 -2.58 8.00
C THR A 204 -13.67 -2.53 7.46
N TYR A 205 -13.40 -3.32 6.40
CA TYR A 205 -12.07 -3.39 5.80
C TYR A 205 -12.15 -3.36 4.28
N GLU A 206 -11.15 -2.75 3.68
CA GLU A 206 -10.85 -2.86 2.26
C GLU A 206 -9.44 -3.44 2.12
N ILE A 207 -9.27 -4.53 1.39
CA ILE A 207 -7.97 -5.21 1.28
C ILE A 207 -7.57 -5.25 -0.18
N HIS A 208 -6.43 -4.64 -0.48
CA HIS A 208 -5.88 -4.61 -1.83
C HIS A 208 -4.69 -5.56 -1.88
N LEU A 209 -4.78 -6.62 -2.66
CA LEU A 209 -3.70 -7.57 -2.88
C LEU A 209 -3.08 -7.27 -4.24
N ARG A 210 -1.95 -6.54 -4.26
CA ARG A 210 -1.25 -6.14 -5.49
C ARG A 210 -0.27 -7.19 -5.97
N GLY A 211 -0.21 -7.35 -7.29
CA GLY A 211 0.73 -8.26 -7.94
C GLY A 211 0.30 -9.71 -7.81
N VAL A 212 -0.98 -9.98 -8.02
CA VAL A 212 -1.58 -11.33 -7.99
C VAL A 212 -2.51 -11.52 -9.20
N PHE A 213 -2.72 -12.77 -9.58
CA PHE A 213 -3.75 -13.12 -10.56
C PHE A 213 -5.15 -13.03 -9.94
N PRO A 214 -6.22 -13.00 -10.77
CA PRO A 214 -7.59 -13.06 -10.28
C PRO A 214 -7.82 -14.26 -9.35
N ALA A 215 -8.74 -14.11 -8.40
CA ALA A 215 -9.16 -15.22 -7.55
C ALA A 215 -10.25 -16.05 -8.23
N THR A 216 -10.16 -17.37 -8.12
CA THR A 216 -11.25 -18.30 -8.48
C THR A 216 -12.32 -18.37 -7.39
N SER A 217 -11.92 -18.17 -6.13
CA SER A 217 -12.85 -18.07 -5.00
C SER A 217 -12.22 -17.28 -3.85
N VAL A 218 -13.06 -16.59 -3.08
CA VAL A 218 -12.69 -15.90 -1.85
C VAL A 218 -13.64 -16.30 -0.74
N LEU A 219 -13.10 -16.72 0.41
CA LEU A 219 -13.86 -17.12 1.59
C LEU A 219 -13.46 -16.23 2.77
N LEU A 220 -14.43 -15.60 3.41
CA LEU A 220 -14.27 -14.87 4.67
C LEU A 220 -14.74 -15.78 5.81
N ASN A 221 -13.84 -16.16 6.72
CA ASN A 221 -14.11 -17.11 7.81
C ASN A 221 -14.80 -18.40 7.33
N GLY A 222 -14.36 -18.93 6.18
CA GLY A 222 -14.92 -20.13 5.55
C GLY A 222 -16.24 -19.91 4.78
N VAL A 223 -16.77 -18.69 4.74
CA VAL A 223 -17.98 -18.34 3.97
C VAL A 223 -17.59 -17.67 2.66
N THR A 224 -18.00 -18.24 1.53
CA THR A 224 -17.76 -17.66 0.21
C THR A 224 -18.40 -16.28 0.10
N ILE A 225 -17.63 -15.28 -0.34
CA ILE A 225 -18.13 -13.96 -0.71
C ILE A 225 -18.17 -13.82 -2.24
N PRO A 226 -19.17 -13.13 -2.82
CA PRO A 226 -19.37 -13.08 -4.26
C PRO A 226 -18.35 -12.20 -4.99
N PHE A 227 -18.07 -12.56 -6.23
CA PHE A 227 -17.36 -11.69 -7.17
C PHE A 227 -18.29 -10.57 -7.67
N GLU A 228 -17.77 -9.34 -7.69
CA GLU A 228 -18.42 -8.15 -8.20
C GLU A 228 -17.62 -7.64 -9.42
N PRO A 229 -18.25 -7.37 -10.57
CA PRO A 229 -17.57 -6.80 -11.72
C PRO A 229 -16.87 -5.49 -11.35
N PHE A 230 -15.63 -5.31 -11.80
CA PHE A 230 -14.88 -4.10 -11.52
C PHE A 230 -15.56 -2.89 -12.16
N ASN A 231 -15.66 -1.79 -11.40
CA ASN A 231 -16.26 -0.55 -11.85
C ASN A 231 -15.38 0.63 -11.47
N GLU A 232 -14.73 1.23 -12.48
CA GLU A 232 -13.82 2.36 -12.32
C GLU A 232 -14.52 3.65 -11.87
N LEU A 233 -15.84 3.76 -12.09
CA LEU A 233 -16.62 4.96 -11.81
C LEU A 233 -17.23 4.99 -10.41
N ILE A 234 -17.26 3.84 -9.72
CA ILE A 234 -17.84 3.70 -8.37
C ILE A 234 -16.73 3.28 -7.40
N HIS A 235 -16.07 4.27 -6.79
CA HIS A 235 -15.10 4.03 -5.73
C HIS A 235 -15.80 3.44 -4.49
N GLY A 236 -15.29 2.31 -3.99
CA GLY A 236 -15.80 1.68 -2.79
C GLY A 236 -17.17 1.00 -2.93
N GLN A 237 -17.53 0.57 -4.17
CA GLN A 237 -18.77 -0.08 -4.59
C GLN A 237 -19.82 -0.15 -3.49
N ASP A 238 -20.84 0.70 -3.58
CA ASP A 238 -21.91 1.00 -2.61
C ASP A 238 -22.83 -0.18 -2.23
N GLY A 239 -22.31 -1.39 -2.23
CA GLY A 239 -22.95 -2.58 -1.70
C GLY A 239 -23.07 -2.52 -0.18
N THR A 240 -24.02 -3.28 0.35
CA THR A 240 -24.19 -3.53 1.78
C THR A 240 -23.64 -4.90 2.21
N THR A 241 -23.27 -5.74 1.24
CA THR A 241 -22.76 -7.09 1.42
C THR A 241 -21.26 -7.14 1.19
N ASN A 242 -20.59 -8.14 1.76
CA ASN A 242 -19.19 -8.39 1.44
C ASN A 242 -19.06 -8.87 -0.02
N GLY A 243 -17.92 -8.59 -0.64
CA GLY A 243 -17.67 -8.99 -2.03
C GLY A 243 -16.21 -8.74 -2.40
N TYR A 244 -15.81 -9.18 -3.59
CA TYR A 244 -14.47 -8.93 -4.11
C TYR A 244 -14.50 -8.66 -5.61
N THR A 245 -13.49 -7.96 -6.10
CA THR A 245 -13.32 -7.65 -7.52
C THR A 245 -11.86 -7.77 -7.94
N TYR A 246 -11.59 -7.61 -9.24
CA TYR A 246 -10.24 -7.60 -9.80
C TYR A 246 -10.02 -6.37 -10.67
N ASP A 247 -9.10 -5.51 -10.26
CA ASP A 247 -8.63 -4.38 -11.05
C ASP A 247 -7.47 -4.86 -11.94
N GLY A 248 -7.77 -5.11 -13.23
CA GLY A 248 -6.78 -5.52 -14.22
C GLY A 248 -5.76 -4.44 -14.57
N SER A 249 -6.07 -3.16 -14.35
CA SER A 249 -5.14 -2.06 -14.61
C SER A 249 -4.04 -1.96 -13.56
N LYS A 250 -4.33 -2.47 -12.35
CA LYS A 250 -3.43 -2.48 -11.18
C LYS A 250 -2.94 -3.87 -10.81
N LEU A 251 -3.47 -4.91 -11.46
CA LEU A 251 -3.24 -6.32 -11.14
C LEU A 251 -3.48 -6.59 -9.66
N SER A 252 -4.66 -6.15 -9.21
CA SER A 252 -5.05 -6.15 -7.82
C SER A 252 -6.36 -6.88 -7.63
N ILE A 253 -6.38 -7.85 -6.72
CA ILE A 253 -7.65 -8.23 -6.09
C ILE A 253 -8.00 -7.14 -5.09
N ILE A 254 -9.27 -6.75 -5.05
CA ILE A 254 -9.80 -5.83 -4.04
C ILE A 254 -10.93 -6.55 -3.32
N ILE A 255 -10.81 -6.72 -2.01
CA ILE A 255 -11.82 -7.37 -1.16
C ILE A 255 -12.49 -6.30 -0.30
N TYR A 256 -13.81 -6.28 -0.31
CA TYR A 256 -14.65 -5.38 0.46
C TYR A 256 -15.35 -6.16 1.58
N ILE A 257 -14.93 -5.90 2.83
CA ILE A 257 -15.62 -6.35 4.03
C ILE A 257 -16.51 -5.19 4.50
N ARG A 258 -17.75 -5.16 4.00
CA ARG A 258 -18.72 -4.08 4.24
C ARG A 258 -19.59 -4.34 5.46
N GLN A 259 -19.71 -5.60 5.87
CA GLN A 259 -20.31 -5.96 7.15
C GLN A 259 -19.23 -5.83 8.24
N SER A 260 -19.48 -4.97 9.24
CA SER A 260 -18.46 -4.70 10.25
C SER A 260 -18.17 -5.94 11.09
N ILE A 261 -16.87 -6.18 11.32
CA ILE A 261 -16.36 -7.28 12.14
C ILE A 261 -15.94 -6.69 13.50
N SER A 262 -16.16 -7.44 14.57
CA SER A 262 -15.70 -7.04 15.90
C SER A 262 -14.18 -6.90 15.94
N THR A 263 -13.70 -5.79 16.48
CA THR A 263 -12.25 -5.56 16.68
C THR A 263 -11.65 -6.43 17.77
N LEU A 264 -12.48 -7.13 18.55
CA LEU A 264 -12.06 -8.09 19.58
C LEU A 264 -11.84 -9.51 19.05
N GLN A 265 -12.10 -9.74 17.77
CA GLN A 265 -11.96 -11.05 17.14
C GLN A 265 -11.02 -10.96 15.96
N SER A 266 -10.24 -12.02 15.75
CA SER A 266 -9.53 -12.21 14.50
C SER A 266 -10.49 -12.69 13.41
N PHE A 267 -10.15 -12.40 12.16
CA PHE A 267 -10.79 -13.02 11.01
C PHE A 267 -9.75 -13.39 9.95
N GLU A 268 -10.13 -14.34 9.11
CA GLU A 268 -9.28 -14.87 8.05
C GLU A 268 -10.01 -14.83 6.72
N ILE A 269 -9.23 -14.63 5.66
CA ILE A 269 -9.68 -14.67 4.29
C ILE A 269 -8.81 -15.67 3.55
N GLN A 270 -9.44 -16.67 2.97
CA GLN A 270 -8.80 -17.60 2.06
C GLN A 270 -9.11 -17.17 0.62
N ILE A 271 -8.06 -17.01 -0.18
CA ILE A 271 -8.14 -16.62 -1.58
C ILE A 271 -7.49 -17.73 -2.41
N GLU A 272 -8.28 -18.36 -3.28
CA GLU A 272 -7.73 -19.28 -4.29
C GLU A 272 -7.35 -18.47 -5.53
N LEU A 273 -6.06 -18.40 -5.83
CA LEU A 273 -5.55 -17.65 -6.98
C LEU A 273 -5.58 -18.51 -8.24
N LEU A 274 -5.89 -17.88 -9.38
CA LEU A 274 -5.89 -18.55 -10.68
C LEU A 274 -4.50 -19.12 -11.05
N ASP A 275 -3.42 -18.46 -10.61
CA ASP A 275 -2.04 -18.88 -10.87
C ASP A 275 -1.10 -18.36 -9.77
N SER A 276 0.14 -18.85 -9.73
CA SER A 276 1.12 -18.58 -8.69
C SER A 276 1.52 -17.12 -8.62
N ILE A 277 1.68 -16.62 -7.39
CA ILE A 277 2.26 -15.30 -7.13
C ILE A 277 3.73 -15.18 -7.60
N THR A 278 4.40 -16.30 -7.83
CA THR A 278 5.79 -16.35 -8.34
C THR A 278 5.84 -16.56 -9.86
N HIS A 279 4.69 -16.58 -10.53
CA HIS A 279 4.63 -16.77 -11.97
C HIS A 279 5.52 -15.72 -12.68
N PRO A 280 6.28 -16.11 -13.73
CA PRO A 280 7.20 -15.21 -14.43
C PRO A 280 6.59 -13.88 -14.89
N LEU A 281 5.30 -13.88 -15.26
CA LEU A 281 4.57 -12.67 -15.65
C LEU A 281 4.37 -11.67 -14.50
N LEU A 282 4.45 -12.07 -13.24
CA LEU A 282 4.37 -11.14 -12.12
C LEU A 282 5.75 -10.68 -11.69
N VAL A 283 6.72 -11.62 -11.59
CA VAL A 283 7.97 -11.38 -10.85
C VAL A 283 9.23 -11.12 -11.70
N LYS A 284 9.26 -11.45 -13.00
CA LYS A 284 10.46 -11.23 -13.82
C LYS A 284 10.58 -9.78 -14.28
N VAL A 285 11.26 -8.93 -13.52
CA VAL A 285 11.59 -7.57 -13.95
C VAL A 285 12.61 -7.61 -15.10
N PRO A 286 12.46 -6.85 -16.22
CA PRO A 286 11.36 -5.97 -16.64
C PRO A 286 10.34 -6.62 -17.59
N THR A 287 10.44 -7.93 -17.84
CA THR A 287 9.60 -8.71 -18.76
C THR A 287 8.24 -9.12 -18.17
N SER A 288 7.96 -8.75 -16.93
CA SER A 288 6.70 -9.05 -16.26
C SER A 288 5.55 -8.29 -16.93
N PHE A 289 4.36 -8.88 -16.87
CA PHE A 289 3.10 -8.28 -17.26
C PHE A 289 2.84 -6.97 -16.51
N VAL A 290 3.16 -6.91 -15.20
CA VAL A 290 3.08 -5.67 -14.40
C VAL A 290 3.97 -4.59 -15.03
N GLY A 291 5.24 -4.91 -15.29
CA GLY A 291 6.18 -3.98 -15.91
C GLY A 291 5.80 -3.58 -17.33
N LEU A 292 5.20 -4.49 -18.11
CA LEU A 292 4.66 -4.19 -19.44
C LEU A 292 3.48 -3.23 -19.36
N LEU A 293 2.52 -3.48 -18.47
CA LEU A 293 1.34 -2.67 -18.28
C LEU A 293 1.69 -1.27 -17.78
N ALA A 294 2.62 -1.17 -16.82
CA ALA A 294 3.14 0.11 -16.35
C ALA A 294 3.79 0.91 -17.49
N ARG A 295 4.57 0.25 -18.36
CA ARG A 295 5.11 0.90 -19.58
C ARG A 295 4.02 1.37 -20.53
N CYS A 296 2.97 0.57 -20.73
CA CYS A 296 1.82 0.97 -21.55
C CYS A 296 1.08 2.16 -20.96
N GLN A 297 0.90 2.23 -19.63
CA GLN A 297 0.32 3.39 -18.96
C GLN A 297 1.20 4.63 -19.11
N SER A 298 2.52 4.51 -18.92
CA SER A 298 3.46 5.61 -19.17
C SER A 298 3.39 6.09 -20.64
N ALA A 299 3.29 5.16 -21.59
CA ALA A 299 3.13 5.48 -23.01
C ALA A 299 1.81 6.20 -23.28
N LYS A 300 0.69 5.72 -22.69
CA LYS A 300 -0.61 6.39 -22.78
C LYS A 300 -0.57 7.80 -22.21
N ALA A 301 -0.05 7.98 -21.00
CA ALA A 301 0.06 9.30 -20.37
C ALA A 301 0.92 10.25 -21.21
N ARG A 302 1.98 9.74 -21.84
CA ARG A 302 2.81 10.51 -22.77
C ARG A 302 2.07 10.90 -24.04
N VAL A 303 1.28 10.00 -24.61
CA VAL A 303 0.39 10.29 -25.75
C VAL A 303 -0.65 11.35 -25.36
N GLU A 304 -1.29 11.24 -24.21
CA GLU A 304 -2.27 12.23 -23.73
C GLU A 304 -1.64 13.60 -23.48
N TYR A 305 -0.37 13.63 -23.04
CA TYR A 305 0.37 14.87 -22.78
C TYR A 305 0.95 15.51 -24.05
N GLU A 306 1.55 14.73 -24.95
CA GLU A 306 2.17 15.24 -26.18
C GLU A 306 1.13 15.61 -27.26
N TRP A 307 -0.06 15.02 -27.21
CA TRP A 307 -1.08 15.19 -28.25
C TRP A 307 -2.30 15.99 -27.85
N ASP A 308 -2.18 16.84 -26.80
CA ASP A 308 -3.21 17.76 -26.28
C ASP A 308 -4.44 17.82 -27.18
N VAL A 309 -5.45 17.02 -26.83
CA VAL A 309 -6.70 16.92 -27.58
C VAL A 309 -7.51 18.20 -27.33
N ASN A 310 -7.02 19.31 -27.88
CA ASN A 310 -7.80 20.48 -28.22
C ASN A 310 -8.66 20.15 -29.46
N SER A 311 -9.49 19.13 -29.34
CA SER A 311 -10.68 19.00 -30.17
C SER A 311 -11.87 18.96 -29.23
N TYR A 312 -12.64 20.05 -29.27
CA TYR A 312 -13.92 20.33 -28.61
C TYR A 312 -13.87 21.11 -27.27
N ARG A 313 -13.61 22.42 -27.37
CA ARG A 313 -14.66 23.45 -27.22
C ARG A 313 -14.23 24.80 -27.81
#